data_AF-A0A1K1RSD5-F1
#
_entry.id   AF-A0A1K1RSD5-F1
#
_cell.length_a   1.000
_cell.length_b   1.000
_cell.length_c   1.000
_cell.angle_alpha   90.00
_cell.angle_beta   90.00
_cell.angle_gamma   90.00
#
_symmetry.space_group_name_H-M   'P 1'
#
loop_
_entity.id
_entity.type
_entity.pdbx_description
1 polymer ?
#
loop_
_entity_poly.entity_id
_entity_poly.type
_entity_poly.pdbx_seq_one_letter_code
_entity_poly.pdbx_strand_id
1 'polypeptide(L)'
;MTRHRYPVALLAVLAALTITAPAAQARPAQYPLPPPGVQLPLTARALDSQLQLRDETLSVDFHGGLRVRVEPNPDDPDNSRRLRLVGMRFDADLPEGGRQARQGGGSITIEQSGDDTDPQSVLRLTQQSPPRYENIMVVSFSMTIDQPGRAEPLVLTTKDPARLVGQLSQFPPQADIYQLQNPIDLVLPESPDDTVATLQTFPVKLSEA
;
A
#
# COMPACT_ATOMS: atom_id res chain seq x y z
N MET A 1 100.36 14.46 -5.83
CA MET A 1 99.96 13.73 -4.60
C MET A 1 98.91 14.56 -3.88
N THR A 2 97.64 14.45 -4.26
CA THR A 2 96.57 13.70 -3.55
C THR A 2 96.09 14.39 -2.27
N ARG A 3 94.87 14.96 -2.31
CA ARG A 3 93.86 15.08 -1.22
C ARG A 3 92.66 15.87 -1.77
N HIS A 4 91.67 15.19 -2.35
CA HIS A 4 90.45 14.68 -1.72
C HIS A 4 89.42 15.78 -1.37
N ARG A 5 88.45 15.91 -2.28
CA ARG A 5 87.13 16.51 -2.08
C ARG A 5 86.30 15.59 -1.19
N TYR A 6 85.61 16.13 -0.19
CA TYR A 6 84.46 15.49 0.45
C TYR A 6 83.25 16.44 0.38
N PRO A 7 82.15 16.05 -0.27
CA PRO A 7 80.83 16.57 0.04
C PRO A 7 80.20 15.70 1.14
N VAL A 8 79.65 16.30 2.20
CA VAL A 8 78.76 15.57 3.12
C VAL A 8 77.33 16.00 2.84
N ALA A 9 76.52 14.98 2.56
CA ALA A 9 75.18 15.02 2.05
C ALA A 9 74.17 15.57 3.06
N LEU A 10 73.24 16.38 2.56
CA LEU A 10 72.02 16.75 3.26
C LEU A 10 71.06 15.54 3.17
N LEU A 11 70.80 14.88 4.29
CA LEU A 11 69.77 13.83 4.39
C LEU A 11 68.40 14.51 4.51
N ALA A 12 67.62 14.53 3.42
CA ALA A 12 66.22 14.90 3.47
C ALA A 12 65.39 13.65 3.79
N VAL A 13 64.82 13.60 4.99
CA VAL A 13 63.84 12.58 5.39
C VAL A 13 62.49 12.98 4.80
N LEU A 14 62.08 12.32 3.71
CA LEU A 14 60.70 12.42 3.21
C LEU A 14 59.83 11.44 4.01
N ALA A 15 59.02 11.97 4.92
CA ALA A 15 57.96 11.21 5.56
C ALA A 15 56.78 11.10 4.58
N ALA A 16 56.60 9.93 3.97
CA ALA A 16 55.43 9.63 3.15
C ALA A 16 54.22 9.34 4.06
N LEU A 17 53.36 10.34 4.24
CA LEU A 17 52.03 10.17 4.83
C LEU A 17 51.12 9.50 3.78
N THR A 18 50.95 8.19 3.89
CA THR A 18 49.92 7.45 3.14
C THR A 18 48.56 7.76 3.76
N ILE A 19 47.76 8.60 3.09
CA ILE A 19 46.36 8.79 3.42
C ILE A 19 45.60 7.58 2.86
N THR A 20 45.33 6.58 3.71
CA THR A 20 44.39 5.51 3.37
C THR A 20 42.98 6.08 3.45
N ALA A 21 42.38 6.36 2.29
CA ALA A 21 40.96 6.66 2.22
C ALA A 21 40.16 5.45 2.78
N PRO A 22 39.16 5.66 3.64
CA PRO A 22 38.30 4.58 4.08
C PRO A 22 37.56 4.01 2.87
N ALA A 23 37.69 2.70 2.66
CA ALA A 23 36.88 2.00 1.67
C ALA A 23 35.41 2.24 2.00
N ALA A 24 34.68 2.87 1.09
CA ALA A 24 33.24 2.98 1.18
C ALA A 24 32.70 1.55 1.26
N GLN A 25 32.17 1.17 2.43
CA GLN A 25 31.48 -0.09 2.61
C GLN A 25 30.29 -0.08 1.64
N ALA A 26 30.38 -0.89 0.59
CA ALA A 26 29.25 -1.13 -0.29
C ALA A 26 28.10 -1.63 0.60
N ARG A 27 27.04 -0.83 0.73
CA ARG A 27 25.82 -1.28 1.38
C ARG A 27 25.37 -2.55 0.64
N PRO A 28 25.01 -3.63 1.35
CA PRO A 28 24.45 -4.80 0.70
C PRO A 28 23.31 -4.33 -0.20
N ALA A 29 23.29 -4.80 -1.45
CA ALA A 29 22.24 -4.48 -2.39
C ALA A 29 20.90 -4.82 -1.73
N GLN A 30 20.14 -3.81 -1.31
CA GLN A 30 18.77 -4.01 -0.91
C GLN A 30 18.07 -4.57 -2.15
N TYR A 31 17.62 -5.82 -2.07
CA TYR A 31 16.73 -6.34 -3.07
C TYR A 31 15.54 -5.39 -3.14
N PRO A 32 15.29 -4.74 -4.29
CA PRO A 32 14.27 -3.71 -4.37
C PRO A 32 12.88 -4.30 -4.11
N LEU A 33 12.68 -5.59 -4.33
CA LEU A 33 11.42 -6.28 -4.04
C LEU A 33 11.50 -7.06 -2.73
N PRO A 34 10.41 -7.11 -1.95
CA PRO A 34 10.36 -7.93 -0.75
C PRO A 34 10.51 -9.43 -1.09
N PRO A 35 11.09 -10.22 -0.17
CA PRO A 35 11.22 -11.64 -0.38
C PRO A 35 9.86 -12.35 -0.30
N PRO A 36 9.62 -13.39 -1.12
CA PRO A 36 8.41 -14.23 -1.01
C PRO A 36 8.24 -14.86 0.37
N GLY A 37 6.98 -15.10 0.76
CA GLY A 37 6.59 -15.71 2.03
C GLY A 37 6.43 -14.71 3.19
N VAL A 38 6.94 -13.48 3.05
CA VAL A 38 6.76 -12.44 4.08
C VAL A 38 5.30 -12.02 4.15
N GLN A 39 4.78 -11.92 5.37
CA GLN A 39 3.50 -11.30 5.66
C GLN A 39 3.71 -9.90 6.21
N LEU A 40 3.04 -8.92 5.62
CA LEU A 40 3.17 -7.51 5.95
C LEU A 40 1.82 -7.01 6.47
N PRO A 41 1.71 -6.68 7.75
CA PRO A 41 0.58 -5.92 8.26
C PRO A 41 0.74 -4.45 7.82
N LEU A 42 -0.34 -3.87 7.32
CA LEU A 42 -0.41 -2.47 6.89
C LEU A 42 -1.55 -1.79 7.62
N THR A 43 -1.28 -0.59 8.13
CA THR A 43 -2.32 0.32 8.62
C THR A 43 -2.90 1.12 7.46
N ALA A 44 -4.18 1.44 7.55
CA ALA A 44 -4.90 2.10 6.48
C ALA A 44 -5.83 3.20 7.01
N ARG A 45 -5.86 4.33 6.29
CA ARG A 45 -6.81 5.42 6.50
C ARG A 45 -7.30 5.93 5.16
N ALA A 46 -8.61 6.00 4.95
CA ALA A 46 -9.21 6.58 3.76
C ALA A 46 -10.10 7.74 4.18
N LEU A 47 -9.62 8.97 3.97
CA LEU A 47 -10.34 10.18 4.34
C LEU A 47 -11.18 10.67 3.16
N ASP A 48 -12.32 11.29 3.46
CA ASP A 48 -13.22 11.87 2.47
C ASP A 48 -13.66 10.89 1.36
N SER A 49 -13.81 9.61 1.71
CA SER A 49 -14.24 8.59 0.76
C SER A 49 -15.70 8.85 0.38
N GLN A 50 -15.99 8.92 -0.92
CA GLN A 50 -17.33 9.22 -1.41
C GLN A 50 -18.12 7.93 -1.60
N LEU A 51 -19.08 7.69 -0.72
CA LEU A 51 -20.02 6.57 -0.79
C LEU A 51 -21.38 7.09 -1.27
N GLN A 52 -21.79 6.68 -2.47
CA GLN A 52 -23.15 6.91 -2.93
C GLN A 52 -24.04 5.78 -2.46
N LEU A 53 -25.02 6.08 -1.60
CA LEU A 53 -26.04 5.14 -1.16
C LEU A 53 -27.38 5.59 -1.74
N ARG A 54 -27.88 4.86 -2.74
CA ARG A 54 -29.05 5.26 -3.55
C ARG A 54 -28.83 6.66 -4.17
N ASP A 55 -29.62 7.65 -3.75
CA ASP A 55 -29.61 9.01 -4.30
C ASP A 55 -28.77 10.00 -3.46
N GLU A 56 -28.12 9.54 -2.39
CA GLU A 56 -27.33 10.38 -1.49
C GLU A 56 -25.84 10.02 -1.53
N THR A 57 -24.97 11.04 -1.62
CA THR A 57 -23.52 10.88 -1.51
C THR A 57 -23.07 11.29 -0.13
N LEU A 58 -22.38 10.38 0.55
CA LEU A 58 -21.84 10.53 1.89
C LEU A 58 -20.31 10.65 1.80
N SER A 59 -19.74 11.58 2.57
CA SER A 59 -18.29 11.61 2.82
C SER A 59 -18.00 10.81 4.08
N VAL A 60 -17.17 9.78 3.96
CA VAL A 60 -16.92 8.81 5.04
C VAL A 60 -15.42 8.63 5.25
N ASP A 61 -15.01 8.68 6.51
CA ASP A 61 -13.62 8.47 6.93
C ASP A 61 -13.45 7.05 7.46
N PHE A 62 -12.72 6.23 6.70
CA PHE A 62 -12.41 4.86 7.08
C PHE A 62 -11.05 4.76 7.76
N HIS A 63 -10.96 3.88 8.75
CA HIS A 63 -9.72 3.49 9.39
C HIS A 63 -9.66 1.97 9.55
N GLY A 64 -8.46 1.41 9.59
CA GLY A 64 -8.28 -0.02 9.79
C GLY A 64 -6.95 -0.49 9.23
N GLY A 65 -6.98 -1.60 8.51
CA GLY A 65 -5.77 -2.16 7.95
C GLY A 65 -6.01 -3.37 7.08
N LEU A 66 -4.90 -3.83 6.50
CA LEU A 66 -4.87 -5.01 5.67
C LEU A 66 -3.57 -5.76 5.89
N ARG A 67 -3.59 -7.07 5.64
CA ARG A 67 -2.41 -7.92 5.73
C ARG A 67 -2.21 -8.56 4.37
N VAL A 68 -1.00 -8.42 3.83
CA VAL A 68 -0.63 -9.02 2.55
C VAL A 68 0.49 -10.03 2.74
N ARG A 69 0.46 -11.11 1.95
CA ARG A 69 1.56 -12.05 1.82
C ARG A 69 2.23 -11.83 0.47
N VAL A 70 3.55 -11.73 0.48
CA VAL A 70 4.36 -11.61 -0.75
C VAL A 70 4.50 -12.99 -1.37
N GLU A 71 4.22 -13.10 -2.66
CA GLU A 71 4.35 -14.33 -3.44
C GLU A 71 5.22 -14.09 -4.67
N PRO A 72 5.90 -15.14 -5.19
CA PRO A 72 6.63 -15.03 -6.45
C PRO A 72 5.67 -14.65 -7.58
N ASN A 73 6.10 -13.79 -8.50
CA ASN A 73 5.41 -13.65 -9.78
C ASN A 73 6.16 -14.48 -10.83
N PRO A 74 5.65 -15.64 -11.27
CA PRO A 74 6.36 -16.48 -12.24
C PRO A 74 6.49 -15.80 -13.61
N ASP A 75 5.59 -14.86 -13.93
CA ASP A 75 5.58 -14.17 -15.22
C ASP A 75 6.65 -13.08 -15.33
N ASP A 76 7.07 -12.50 -14.19
CA ASP A 76 8.07 -11.43 -14.11
C ASP A 76 8.77 -11.45 -12.73
N PRO A 77 9.58 -12.48 -12.45
CA PRO A 77 10.15 -12.72 -11.13
C PRO A 77 11.22 -11.70 -10.73
N ASP A 78 11.82 -11.00 -11.69
CA ASP A 78 12.90 -10.05 -11.44
C ASP A 78 12.36 -8.65 -11.12
N ASN A 79 11.23 -8.26 -11.70
CA ASN A 79 10.69 -6.91 -11.56
C ASN A 79 9.34 -6.86 -10.83
N SER A 80 8.78 -7.99 -10.41
CA SER A 80 7.51 -7.96 -9.70
C SER A 80 7.29 -9.06 -8.66
N ARG A 81 6.32 -8.82 -7.78
CA ARG A 81 5.78 -9.78 -6.81
C ARG A 81 4.27 -9.81 -6.91
N ARG A 82 3.68 -10.98 -6.68
CA ARG A 82 2.26 -11.09 -6.40
C ARG A 82 2.04 -10.75 -4.93
N LEU A 83 0.93 -10.10 -4.61
CA LEU A 83 0.53 -9.83 -3.24
C LEU A 83 -0.79 -10.55 -2.99
N ARG A 84 -0.81 -11.53 -2.08
CA ARG A 84 -2.04 -12.17 -1.64
C ARG A 84 -2.63 -11.38 -0.48
N LEU A 85 -3.89 -10.99 -0.59
CA LEU A 85 -4.61 -10.40 0.53
C LEU A 85 -5.02 -11.51 1.50
N VAL A 86 -4.48 -11.46 2.72
CA VAL A 86 -4.76 -12.47 3.77
C VAL A 86 -5.66 -11.94 4.88
N GLY A 87 -6.07 -10.68 4.79
CA GLY A 87 -7.04 -10.06 5.68
C GLY A 87 -7.17 -8.59 5.38
N MET A 88 -8.38 -8.07 5.50
CA MET A 88 -8.69 -6.65 5.34
C MET A 88 -9.90 -6.32 6.20
N ARG A 89 -9.80 -5.24 6.96
CA ARG A 89 -10.91 -4.66 7.70
C ARG A 89 -10.77 -3.15 7.75
N PHE A 90 -11.86 -2.46 7.43
CA PHE A 90 -12.02 -1.04 7.65
C PHE A 90 -13.30 -0.78 8.42
N ASP A 91 -13.27 0.22 9.29
CA ASP A 91 -14.38 0.68 10.09
C ASP A 91 -14.54 2.20 9.89
N ALA A 92 -15.78 2.68 9.88
CA ALA A 92 -16.13 4.09 9.80
C ALA A 92 -17.43 4.37 10.53
N ASP A 93 -17.59 5.61 10.97
CA ASP A 93 -18.85 6.12 11.49
C ASP A 93 -19.60 6.87 10.37
N LEU A 94 -20.92 6.70 10.32
CA LEU A 94 -21.77 7.49 9.44
C LEU A 94 -22.04 8.87 10.04
N PRO A 95 -21.99 9.95 9.23
CA PRO A 95 -22.24 11.29 9.73
C PRO A 95 -23.69 11.44 10.23
N GLU A 96 -23.84 12.10 11.38
CA GLU A 96 -25.15 12.53 11.87
C GLU A 96 -25.63 13.74 11.04
N GLY A 97 -26.77 13.64 10.33
CA GLY A 97 -27.45 14.85 9.81
C GLY A 97 -27.50 15.11 8.29
N GLY A 98 -27.48 14.10 7.42
CA GLY A 98 -27.86 14.25 5.99
C GLY A 98 -29.32 14.70 5.74
N ARG A 99 -29.68 15.01 4.49
CA ARG A 99 -31.08 15.44 4.15
C ARG A 99 -32.12 14.33 4.37
N GLN A 100 -31.67 13.07 4.48
CA GLN A 100 -32.46 11.92 4.92
C GLN A 100 -32.20 11.50 6.39
N ALA A 101 -31.54 12.33 7.21
CA ALA A 101 -31.24 12.08 8.64
C ALA A 101 -32.45 12.09 9.58
N ARG A 102 -33.52 11.42 9.17
CA ARG A 102 -34.49 10.82 10.09
C ARG A 102 -33.96 9.53 10.71
N GLN A 103 -32.86 8.99 10.19
CA GLN A 103 -32.09 7.87 10.75
C GLN A 103 -30.72 8.45 11.13
N GLY A 104 -30.49 8.72 12.42
CA GLY A 104 -29.26 9.33 12.90
C GLY A 104 -28.08 8.36 12.83
N GLY A 105 -26.85 8.85 12.66
CA GLY A 105 -25.60 8.08 12.83
C GLY A 105 -25.56 6.66 12.22
N GLY A 106 -24.67 5.83 12.75
CA GLY A 106 -24.47 4.44 12.33
C GLY A 106 -23.00 4.13 12.10
N SER A 107 -22.71 2.91 11.64
CA SER A 107 -21.35 2.46 11.32
C SER A 107 -21.31 1.73 9.99
N ILE A 108 -20.13 1.75 9.37
CA ILE A 108 -19.80 0.97 8.18
C ILE A 108 -18.59 0.10 8.53
N THR A 109 -18.69 -1.18 8.21
CA THR A 109 -17.56 -2.12 8.24
C THR A 109 -17.33 -2.67 6.85
N ILE A 110 -16.10 -2.60 6.34
CA ILE A 110 -15.66 -3.28 5.12
C ILE A 110 -14.74 -4.44 5.51
N GLU A 111 -15.00 -5.64 5.01
CA GLU A 111 -14.16 -6.82 5.24
C GLU A 111 -13.88 -7.56 3.94
N GLN A 112 -12.71 -8.21 3.86
CA GLN A 112 -12.38 -9.08 2.72
C GLN A 112 -13.50 -10.12 2.49
N SER A 113 -13.96 -10.23 1.26
CA SER A 113 -14.93 -11.26 0.87
C SER A 113 -14.21 -12.43 0.20
N GLY A 114 -14.37 -13.63 0.76
CA GLY A 114 -13.81 -14.86 0.21
C GLY A 114 -12.29 -14.98 0.33
N ASP A 115 -11.76 -16.11 -0.13
CA ASP A 115 -10.33 -16.41 -0.10
C ASP A 115 -9.66 -15.93 -1.39
N ASP A 116 -8.54 -15.21 -1.25
CA ASP A 116 -7.69 -14.77 -2.38
C ASP A 116 -6.81 -15.92 -2.88
N THR A 117 -7.46 -16.94 -3.45
CA THR A 117 -6.82 -18.18 -3.90
C THR A 117 -5.82 -17.95 -5.03
N ASP A 118 -6.10 -17.02 -5.94
CA ASP A 118 -5.23 -16.61 -7.04
C ASP A 118 -4.93 -15.09 -6.99
N PRO A 119 -3.79 -14.68 -6.39
CA PRO A 119 -3.51 -13.28 -6.08
C PRO A 119 -3.36 -12.43 -7.34
N GLN A 120 -4.36 -11.60 -7.60
CA GLN A 120 -4.37 -10.66 -8.74
C GLN A 120 -3.61 -9.37 -8.43
N SER A 121 -3.28 -9.10 -7.17
CA SER A 121 -2.52 -7.90 -6.80
C SER A 121 -1.05 -8.04 -7.16
N VAL A 122 -0.44 -6.95 -7.65
CA VAL A 122 0.94 -6.93 -8.16
C VAL A 122 1.69 -5.72 -7.63
N LEU A 123 2.88 -5.97 -7.08
CA LEU A 123 3.90 -4.96 -6.83
C LEU A 123 4.94 -5.04 -7.95
N ARG A 124 5.09 -3.97 -8.74
CA ARG A 124 6.04 -3.87 -9.84
C ARG A 124 7.10 -2.82 -9.54
N LEU A 125 8.36 -3.16 -9.75
CA LEU A 125 9.48 -2.23 -9.78
C LEU A 125 9.48 -1.50 -11.13
N THR A 126 9.23 -0.20 -11.13
CA THR A 126 9.18 0.64 -12.35
C THR A 126 10.50 1.37 -12.60
N GLN A 127 11.32 1.55 -11.57
CA GLN A 127 12.65 2.15 -11.65
C GLN A 127 13.58 1.49 -10.63
N GLN A 128 14.82 1.20 -11.01
CA GLN A 128 15.78 0.55 -10.10
C GLN A 128 16.50 1.53 -9.15
N SER A 129 16.84 2.74 -9.62
CA SER A 129 17.62 3.70 -8.82
C SER A 129 17.28 5.17 -9.13
N PRO A 130 16.81 5.96 -8.15
CA PRO A 130 16.21 5.47 -6.90
C PRO A 130 15.04 4.52 -7.20
N PRO A 131 14.75 3.56 -6.33
CA PRO A 131 13.68 2.60 -6.58
C PRO A 131 12.32 3.30 -6.64
N ARG A 132 11.48 2.89 -7.60
CA ARG A 132 10.08 3.31 -7.71
C ARG A 132 9.22 2.09 -7.98
N TYR A 133 8.01 2.11 -7.45
CA TYR A 133 7.09 0.99 -7.55
C TYR A 133 5.72 1.44 -8.00
N GLU A 134 5.05 0.58 -8.74
CA GLU A 134 3.62 0.61 -8.92
C GLU A 134 3.04 -0.57 -8.15
N ASN A 135 2.08 -0.32 -7.28
CA ASN A 135 1.33 -1.37 -6.62
C ASN A 135 -0.13 -1.30 -7.05
N ILE A 136 -0.63 -2.38 -7.63
CA ILE A 136 -2.04 -2.55 -7.98
C ILE A 136 -2.60 -3.61 -7.06
N MET A 137 -3.48 -3.20 -6.14
CA MET A 137 -4.23 -4.12 -5.29
C MET A 137 -5.60 -4.39 -5.89
N VAL A 138 -5.92 -5.66 -6.06
CA VAL A 138 -7.23 -6.13 -6.51
C VAL A 138 -7.94 -6.75 -5.31
N VAL A 139 -9.06 -6.18 -4.89
CA VAL A 139 -9.75 -6.55 -3.65
C VAL A 139 -11.24 -6.71 -3.87
N SER A 140 -11.78 -7.86 -3.45
CA SER A 140 -13.23 -8.06 -3.30
C SER A 140 -13.59 -7.95 -1.83
N PHE A 141 -14.71 -7.31 -1.52
CA PHE A 141 -15.10 -7.09 -0.14
C PHE A 141 -16.61 -7.07 0.06
N SER A 142 -16.99 -7.34 1.31
CA SER A 142 -18.33 -7.09 1.82
C SER A 142 -18.34 -5.79 2.61
N MET A 143 -19.40 -5.00 2.46
CA MET A 143 -19.66 -3.79 3.23
C MET A 143 -20.93 -3.99 4.05
N THR A 144 -20.81 -3.90 5.37
CA THR A 144 -21.93 -3.92 6.31
C THR A 144 -22.22 -2.51 6.78
N ILE A 145 -23.45 -2.05 6.60
CA ILE A 145 -23.93 -0.74 7.06
C ILE A 145 -24.95 -0.97 8.16
N ASP A 146 -24.62 -0.57 9.38
CA ASP A 146 -25.50 -0.65 10.55
C ASP A 146 -26.03 0.75 10.89
N GLN A 147 -27.35 0.89 10.94
CA GLN A 147 -28.02 2.18 11.17
C GLN A 147 -29.12 2.02 12.22
N PRO A 148 -29.22 2.95 13.19
CA PRO A 148 -30.28 2.89 14.17
C PRO A 148 -31.64 3.15 13.50
N GLY A 149 -32.63 2.33 13.88
CA GLY A 149 -33.96 2.34 13.28
C GLY A 149 -34.15 1.32 12.16
N ARG A 150 -33.08 0.62 11.74
CA ARG A 150 -33.17 -0.59 10.91
C ARG A 150 -33.13 -1.83 11.82
N ALA A 151 -33.92 -2.85 11.50
CA ALA A 151 -33.97 -4.09 12.29
C ALA A 151 -32.74 -4.97 12.07
N GLU A 152 -32.17 -4.95 10.86
CA GLU A 152 -31.03 -5.78 10.44
C GLU A 152 -30.03 -4.96 9.63
N PRO A 153 -28.71 -5.17 9.77
CA PRO A 153 -27.69 -4.49 8.98
C PRO A 153 -27.86 -4.70 7.47
N LEU A 154 -27.50 -3.69 6.67
CA LEU A 154 -27.41 -3.84 5.22
C LEU A 154 -26.06 -4.45 4.88
N VAL A 155 -26.06 -5.65 4.28
CA VAL A 155 -24.82 -6.30 3.83
C VAL A 155 -24.76 -6.26 2.31
N LEU A 156 -23.73 -5.60 1.79
CA LEU A 156 -23.46 -5.48 0.36
C LEU A 156 -22.15 -6.18 0.02
N THR A 157 -21.98 -6.58 -1.24
CA THR A 157 -20.73 -7.13 -1.77
C THR A 157 -20.33 -6.39 -3.03
N THR A 158 -19.03 -6.32 -3.32
CA THR A 158 -18.52 -5.78 -4.58
C THR A 158 -19.06 -6.60 -5.78
N LYS A 159 -19.64 -5.91 -6.76
CA LYS A 159 -20.07 -6.53 -8.03
C LYS A 159 -18.87 -7.03 -8.83
N ASP A 160 -17.84 -6.19 -8.92
CA ASP A 160 -16.54 -6.49 -9.52
C ASP A 160 -15.42 -6.14 -8.52
N PRO A 161 -14.28 -6.85 -8.55
CA PRO A 161 -13.15 -6.54 -7.66
C PRO A 161 -12.67 -5.10 -7.81
N ALA A 162 -12.48 -4.42 -6.69
CA ALA A 162 -11.92 -3.08 -6.64
C ALA A 162 -10.44 -3.09 -7.01
N ARG A 163 -9.99 -2.09 -7.78
CA ARG A 163 -8.57 -1.90 -8.12
C ARG A 163 -8.05 -0.63 -7.47
N LEU A 164 -7.17 -0.78 -6.49
CA LEU A 164 -6.48 0.32 -5.82
C LEU A 164 -5.05 0.43 -6.38
N VAL A 165 -4.68 1.62 -6.86
CA VAL A 165 -3.38 1.86 -7.51
C VAL A 165 -2.57 2.87 -6.70
N GLY A 166 -1.35 2.48 -6.31
CA GLY A 166 -0.38 3.33 -5.62
C GLY A 166 0.92 3.45 -6.41
N GLN A 167 1.49 4.66 -6.43
CA GLN A 167 2.82 4.94 -6.99
C GLN A 167 3.76 5.25 -5.82
N LEU A 168 4.74 4.38 -5.58
CA LEU A 168 5.51 4.35 -4.32
C LEU A 168 6.99 4.67 -4.56
N SER A 169 7.63 5.28 -3.58
CA SER A 169 9.10 5.41 -3.54
C SER A 169 9.80 4.26 -2.82
N GLN A 170 9.04 3.46 -2.08
CA GLN A 170 9.55 2.33 -1.29
C GLN A 170 8.41 1.34 -0.99
N PHE A 171 8.78 0.12 -0.61
CA PHE A 171 7.85 -0.89 -0.14
C PHE A 171 8.43 -1.60 1.10
N PRO A 172 7.68 -1.78 2.21
CA PRO A 172 6.28 -1.39 2.43
C PRO A 172 6.01 0.12 2.25
N PRO A 173 4.78 0.52 1.91
CA PRO A 173 4.46 1.94 1.75
C PRO A 173 4.67 2.70 3.06
N GLN A 174 5.09 3.96 2.95
CA GLN A 174 5.20 4.87 4.10
C GLN A 174 4.31 6.07 3.85
N ALA A 175 3.05 5.96 4.26
CA ALA A 175 2.07 7.02 4.10
C ALA A 175 1.74 7.34 2.62
N ASP A 176 1.99 6.39 1.70
CA ASP A 176 1.62 6.51 0.29
C ASP A 176 0.11 6.34 0.08
N ILE A 177 -0.45 7.06 -0.90
CA ILE A 177 -1.88 7.05 -1.21
C ILE A 177 -2.15 6.12 -2.38
N TYR A 178 -3.17 5.29 -2.21
CA TYR A 178 -3.75 4.43 -3.22
C TYR A 178 -5.08 5.02 -3.66
N GLN A 179 -5.29 5.08 -4.97
CA GLN A 179 -6.52 5.59 -5.56
C GLN A 179 -7.32 4.45 -6.16
N LEU A 180 -8.63 4.53 -5.98
CA LEU A 180 -9.56 3.66 -6.67
C LEU A 180 -9.52 3.98 -8.17
N GLN A 181 -9.29 2.96 -9.00
CA GLN A 181 -9.16 3.17 -10.44
C GLN A 181 -10.50 3.51 -11.09
N ASN A 182 -11.59 2.85 -10.67
CA ASN A 182 -12.95 3.08 -11.13
C ASN A 182 -13.91 2.97 -9.94
N PRO A 183 -15.04 3.71 -9.93
CA PRO A 183 -16.10 3.49 -8.96
C PRO A 183 -16.50 2.02 -8.86
N ILE A 184 -16.87 1.58 -7.65
CA ILE A 184 -17.21 0.18 -7.38
C ILE A 184 -18.66 0.09 -6.96
N ASP A 185 -19.42 -0.67 -7.75
CA ASP A 185 -20.79 -0.99 -7.45
C ASP A 185 -20.87 -2.07 -6.37
N LEU A 186 -21.75 -1.83 -5.42
CA LEU A 186 -22.06 -2.68 -4.29
C LEU A 186 -23.50 -3.17 -4.43
N VAL A 187 -23.65 -4.48 -4.43
CA VAL A 187 -24.92 -5.18 -4.71
C VAL A 187 -25.31 -6.04 -3.51
N LEU A 188 -26.58 -6.43 -3.45
CA LEU A 188 -27.02 -7.45 -2.51
C LEU A 188 -26.58 -8.84 -3.00
N PRO A 189 -26.08 -9.73 -2.14
CA PRO A 189 -25.72 -11.10 -2.53
C PRO A 189 -26.87 -11.86 -3.20
N GLU A 190 -28.11 -11.64 -2.75
CA GLU A 190 -29.33 -12.25 -3.28
C GLU A 190 -29.92 -11.54 -4.51
N SER A 191 -29.40 -10.37 -4.89
CA SER A 191 -29.87 -9.58 -6.03
C SER A 191 -28.68 -8.88 -6.72
N PRO A 192 -27.78 -9.64 -7.38
CA PRO A 192 -26.51 -9.13 -7.89
C PRO A 192 -26.64 -8.19 -9.10
N ASP A 193 -27.82 -8.14 -9.72
CA ASP A 193 -28.10 -7.26 -10.85
C ASP A 193 -28.43 -5.83 -10.40
N ASP A 194 -28.82 -5.64 -9.14
CA ASP A 194 -29.27 -4.36 -8.59
C ASP A 194 -28.17 -3.69 -7.77
N THR A 195 -27.61 -2.60 -8.30
CA THR A 195 -26.65 -1.74 -7.58
C THR A 195 -27.38 -0.97 -6.48
N VAL A 196 -26.98 -1.17 -5.22
CA VAL A 196 -27.57 -0.50 -4.05
C VAL A 196 -26.74 0.70 -3.60
N ALA A 197 -25.42 0.57 -3.72
CA ALA A 197 -24.48 1.64 -3.41
C ALA A 197 -23.31 1.62 -4.40
N THR A 198 -22.62 2.75 -4.51
CA THR A 198 -21.39 2.86 -5.30
C THR A 198 -20.33 3.57 -4.46
N LEU A 199 -19.19 2.92 -4.26
CA LEU A 199 -18.00 3.56 -3.69
C LEU A 199 -17.31 4.33 -4.83
N GLN A 200 -17.55 5.64 -4.89
CA GLN A 200 -17.09 6.49 -5.99
C GLN A 200 -15.60 6.80 -5.88
N THR A 201 -15.13 7.09 -4.67
CA THR A 201 -13.72 7.35 -4.37
C THR A 201 -13.34 6.69 -3.05
N PHE A 202 -12.08 6.24 -2.98
CA PHE A 202 -11.52 5.60 -1.78
C PHE A 202 -10.02 5.87 -1.70
N PRO A 203 -9.61 7.10 -1.33
CA PRO A 203 -8.19 7.49 -1.29
C PRO A 203 -7.53 6.90 -0.04
N VAL A 204 -7.00 5.68 -0.15
CA VAL A 204 -6.43 4.96 1.01
C VAL A 204 -4.97 5.30 1.19
N LYS A 205 -4.63 5.91 2.31
CA LYS A 205 -3.27 6.07 2.80
C LYS A 205 -2.82 4.81 3.52
N LEU A 206 -1.78 4.15 3.02
CA LEU A 206 -1.21 2.94 3.63
C LEU A 206 0.15 3.22 4.28
N SER A 207 0.41 2.56 5.40
CA SER A 207 1.72 2.57 6.08
C SER A 207 2.02 1.18 6.64
N GLU A 208 3.29 0.82 6.77
CA GLU A 208 3.68 -0.30 7.63
C GLU A 208 3.11 -0.13 9.04
N ALA A 209 2.57 -1.20 9.61
CA ALA A 209 1.93 -1.19 10.92
C ALA A 209 2.94 -1.17 12.08
#